data_AF-A0A5K1CM79-F1
#
_entry.id   AF-A0A5K1CM79-F1
#
_cell.length_a   1.000
_cell.length_b   1.000
_cell.length_c   1.000
_cell.angle_alpha   90.00
_cell.angle_beta   90.00
_cell.angle_gamma   90.00
#
_symmetry.space_group_name_H-M   'P 1'
#
loop_
_entity.id
_entity.type
_entity.pdbx_description
1 polymer ?
#
loop_
_entity_poly.entity_id
_entity_poly.type
_entity_poly.pdbx_seq_one_letter_code
_entity_poly.pdbx_strand_id
1 'polypeptide(L)' 'SSKPAAWWEEEPQILGGRDCRAGGTWLACSRDGRVAFLTNFLEPQVLPDAKTRGDLPVRFLQ' A
#
# COMPACT_ATOMS: atom_id res chain seq x y z
N SER A 1 -7.77 -6.58 -6.29
CA SER A 1 -7.15 -7.91 -6.14
C SER A 1 -5.70 -7.64 -5.85
N SER A 2 -5.13 -8.22 -4.80
CA SER A 2 -3.75 -7.98 -4.41
C SER A 2 -2.89 -9.22 -4.68
N LYS A 3 -1.62 -9.01 -5.04
CA LYS A 3 -0.62 -10.06 -5.01
C LYS A 3 -0.33 -10.45 -3.55
N PRO A 4 0.02 -11.72 -3.27
CA PRO A 4 0.56 -12.13 -1.97
C PRO A 4 1.75 -11.28 -1.55
N ALA A 5 2.02 -11.22 -0.25
CA ALA A 5 3.17 -10.49 0.26
C ALA A 5 4.48 -11.08 -0.28
N ALA A 6 5.27 -10.24 -0.92
CA ALA A 6 6.59 -10.56 -1.44
C ALA A 6 7.43 -9.28 -1.49
N TRP A 7 8.74 -9.43 -1.69
CA TRP A 7 9.57 -8.30 -2.08
C TRP A 7 9.16 -7.86 -3.49
N TRP A 8 8.88 -6.58 -3.66
CA TRP A 8 8.41 -6.08 -4.96
C TRP A 8 9.56 -6.06 -5.97
N GLU A 9 9.27 -6.40 -7.23
CA GLU A 9 10.30 -6.47 -8.28
C GLU A 9 10.78 -5.06 -8.67
N GLU A 10 9.84 -4.11 -8.77
CA GLU A 10 10.12 -2.73 -9.16
C GLU A 10 10.60 -1.87 -7.98
N GLU A 11 10.27 -2.27 -6.75
CA GLU A 11 10.67 -1.60 -5.51
C GLU A 11 11.19 -2.61 -4.47
N PRO A 12 12.41 -3.17 -4.67
CA PRO A 12 12.93 -4.29 -3.88
C PRO A 12 13.16 -4.01 -2.39
N GLN A 13 13.05 -2.74 -1.99
CA GLN A 13 13.10 -2.30 -0.61
C GLN A 13 11.79 -2.55 0.14
N ILE A 14 10.67 -2.80 -0.54
CA ILE A 14 9.32 -2.98 0.04
C ILE A 14 8.92 -4.46 0.07
N LEU A 15 8.47 -4.94 1.23
CA LEU A 15 7.82 -6.23 1.44
C LEU A 15 6.36 -6.01 1.84
N GLY A 16 5.43 -6.54 1.05
CA GLY A 16 4.01 -6.45 1.37
C GLY A 16 3.11 -6.91 0.22
N GLY A 17 1.81 -6.98 0.46
CA GLY A 17 0.84 -7.23 -0.61
C GLY A 17 0.73 -6.01 -1.52
N ARG A 18 0.73 -6.21 -2.84
CA ARG A 18 0.60 -5.12 -3.82
C ARG A 18 -0.75 -5.19 -4.51
N ASP A 19 -1.54 -4.12 -4.45
CA ASP A 19 -2.81 -4.07 -5.17
C ASP A 19 -2.56 -4.03 -6.68
N CYS A 20 -3.17 -4.95 -7.44
CA CYS A 20 -2.95 -5.09 -8.87
C CYS A 20 -3.64 -3.99 -9.71
N ARG A 21 -4.54 -3.19 -9.13
CA ARG A 21 -5.27 -2.14 -9.85
C ARG A 21 -4.66 -0.77 -9.59
N ALA A 22 -4.43 -0.45 -8.32
CA ALA A 22 -3.94 0.85 -7.86
C ALA A 22 -2.42 0.87 -7.65
N GLY A 23 -1.76 -0.29 -7.52
CA GLY A 23 -0.31 -0.37 -7.35
C GLY A 23 0.20 -0.18 -5.91
N GLY A 24 -0.66 0.30 -5.00
CA GLY A 24 -0.33 0.54 -3.59
C GLY A 24 -0.48 -0.67 -2.66
N THR A 25 -0.43 -0.42 -1.35
CA THR A 25 -0.55 -1.45 -0.31
C THR A 25 -1.32 -0.95 0.92
N TRP A 26 -1.83 -1.90 1.70
CA TRP A 26 -2.50 -1.64 2.99
C TRP A 26 -1.60 -1.96 4.19
N LEU A 27 -0.56 -2.77 3.98
CA LEU A 27 0.38 -3.19 5.00
C LEU A 27 1.67 -3.63 4.31
N ALA A 28 2.76 -2.96 4.65
CA ALA A 28 4.09 -3.31 4.17
C ALA A 28 5.17 -2.88 5.16
N CYS A 29 6.36 -3.43 4.99
CA CYS A 29 7.57 -3.00 5.66
C CYS A 29 8.70 -2.82 4.65
N SER A 30 9.77 -2.16 5.08
CA SER A 30 10.96 -1.94 4.29
C SER A 30 12.19 -2.64 4.87
N ARG A 31 13.24 -2.80 4.05
CA ARG A 31 14.49 -3.45 4.46
C ARG A 31 15.24 -2.74 5.59
N ASP A 32 15.03 -1.44 5.76
CA ASP A 32 15.58 -0.63 6.85
C ASP A 32 14.72 -0.67 8.13
N GLY A 33 13.68 -1.51 8.17
CA GLY A 33 12.88 -1.77 9.36
C GLY A 33 11.70 -0.82 9.56
N ARG A 34 11.35 0.03 8.59
CA ARG A 34 10.11 0.83 8.66
C ARG A 34 8.88 -0.05 8.38
N VAL A 35 7.76 0.30 9.01
CA VAL A 35 6.47 -0.39 8.81
C VAL A 35 5.39 0.66 8.60
N ALA A 36 4.52 0.43 7.62
CA ALA A 36 3.38 1.30 7.35
C ALA A 36 2.13 0.48 7.02
N PHE A 37 0.99 0.94 7.52
CA PHE A 37 -0.30 0.32 7.26
C PHE A 37 -1.42 1.34 7.29
N LEU A 38 -2.52 1.02 6.61
CA LEU A 38 -3.75 1.80 6.60
C LEU A 38 -4.80 1.11 7.46
N THR A 39 -5.41 1.87 8.36
CA THR A 39 -6.64 1.47 9.02
C THR A 39 -7.83 1.99 8.23
N ASN A 40 -8.90 1.20 8.18
CA ASN A 40 -10.13 1.65 7.54
C ASN A 40 -10.76 2.77 8.35
N PHE A 41 -11.02 3.89 7.67
CA PHE A 41 -11.89 4.94 8.16
C PHE A 41 -13.16 4.95 7.30
N LEU A 42 -14.33 4.90 7.95
CA LEU A 42 -15.61 4.96 7.27
C LEU A 42 -15.89 6.41 6.86
N GLU A 43 -15.88 6.65 5.55
CA GLU A 43 -16.28 7.94 4.99
C GLU A 43 -17.80 7.91 4.74
N PRO A 44 -18.59 8.82 5.35
CA PRO A 44 -20.05 8.86 5.18
C PRO A 44 -20.49 9.18 3.74
N GLN A 45 -19.62 9.82 2.97
CA GLN A 45 -19.87 10.19 1.58
C GLN A 45 -18.86 9.47 0.70
N VAL A 46 -19.34 8.65 -0.23
CA VAL A 46 -18.50 7.98 -1.22
C VAL A 46 -18.29 8.95 -2.39
N LEU A 47 -17.04 9.37 -2.60
CA LEU A 47 -16.65 10.12 -3.79
C LEU A 47 -16.23 9.13 -4.89
N PRO A 48 -16.94 9.04 -6.03
CA PRO A 48 -16.70 8.03 -7.06
C PRO A 48 -15.28 8.02 -7.62
N ASP A 49 -14.66 9.21 -7.72
CA ASP A 49 -13.33 9.41 -8.29
C ASP A 49 -12.24 9.65 -7.24
N ALA A 50 -12.48 9.23 -5.98
CA ALA A 50 -11.48 9.35 -4.93
C ALA A 50 -10.23 8.53 -5.28
N LYS A 51 -9.05 9.15 -5.11
CA LYS A 51 -7.78 8.44 -5.20
C LYS A 51 -7.70 7.37 -4.11
N THR A 52 -7.13 6.22 -4.45
CA THR A 52 -6.86 5.19 -3.45
C THR A 52 -5.80 5.67 -2.46
N ARG A 53 -5.93 5.28 -1.19
CA ARG A 53 -4.97 5.62 -0.13
C ARG A 53 -3.74 4.73 -0.10
N GLY A 54 -3.70 3.67 -0.91
CA GLY A 54 -2.64 2.65 -0.92
C GLY A 54 -1.24 3.14 -1.28
N ASP A 55 -1.12 4.33 -1.87
CA ASP A 55 0.18 4.94 -2.17
C ASP A 55 0.83 5.57 -0.93
N LEU A 56 0.07 5.87 0.13
CA LEU A 56 0.59 6.52 1.33
C LEU A 56 1.64 5.66 2.04
N PRO A 57 1.42 4.35 2.28
CA PRO A 57 2.48 3.48 2.82
C PRO A 57 3.68 3.38 1.90
N VAL A 58 3.49 3.30 0.58
CA VAL A 58 4.59 3.18 -0.40
C VAL A 58 5.52 4.39 -0.31
N ARG A 59 4.97 5.60 -0.30
CA ARG A 59 5.74 6.85 -0.19
C ARG A 59 6.51 6.98 1.13
N PHE A 60 6.04 6.34 2.20
CA PHE A 60 6.73 6.33 3.49
C PHE A 60 7.86 5.29 3.55
N LEU A 61 7.75 4.19 2.79
CA LEU A 61 8.68 3.06 2.79
C LEU A 61 9.79 3.16 1.75
N GLN A 62 9.62 4.03 0.74
CA GLN A 62 10.71 4.54 -0.11
C GLN A 62 11.74 5.29 0.76
#